data_AF-A0A535YVX9-F1
#
_entry.id   AF-A0A535YVX9-F1
#
_cell.length_a   1.000
_cell.length_b   1.000
_cell.length_c   1.000
_cell.angle_alpha   90.00
_cell.angle_beta   90.00
_cell.angle_gamma   90.00
#
_symmetry.space_group_name_H-M   'P 1'
#
loop_
_entity.id
_entity.type
_entity.pdbx_description
1 polymer ?
#
loop_
_entity_poly.entity_id
_entity_poly.type
_entity_poly.pdbx_seq_one_letter_code
_entity_poly.pdbx_strand_id
1 'polypeptide(L)' 'MRLRIEYVWDDEGGGWGFRVPALHIVGGVNGTRLEAERAAIDAINFTLEGVERDFDDDGTEIEFLEVDVQPPARAAAS' A
#
# COMPACT_ATOMS: atom_id res chain seq x y z
N MET A 1 21.37 0.44 1.89
CA MET A 1 20.29 -0.23 1.13
C MET A 1 19.76 0.73 0.08
N ARG A 2 19.24 0.25 -1.06
CA ARG A 2 18.54 1.07 -2.07
C ARG A 2 17.16 0.46 -2.33
N LEU A 3 16.10 1.21 -2.07
CA LEU A 3 14.71 0.81 -2.33
C LEU A 3 14.21 1.48 -3.61
N ARG A 4 13.45 0.72 -4.42
CA ARG A 4 12.72 1.25 -5.56
C ARG A 4 11.36 1.71 -5.09
N ILE A 5 11.02 2.97 -5.39
CA ILE A 5 9.69 3.52 -5.18
C ILE A 5 9.15 3.95 -6.53
N GLU A 6 7.90 3.60 -6.79
CA GLU A 6 7.21 3.95 -8.02
C GLU A 6 6.02 4.82 -7.69
N TYR A 7 5.80 5.88 -8.46
CA TYR A 7 4.72 6.84 -8.25
C TYR A 7 3.88 6.94 -9.50
N VAL A 8 2.57 6.97 -9.32
CA VAL A 8 1.59 7.02 -10.40
C VAL A 8 0.54 8.06 -10.06
N TRP A 9 0.22 8.93 -11.01
CA TRP A 9 -0.92 9.82 -10.89
C TRP A 9 -2.19 9.05 -11.24
N ASP A 10 -3.20 9.14 -10.38
CA ASP A 10 -4.54 8.61 -10.59
C ASP A 10 -5.46 9.76 -10.99
N ASP A 11 -5.85 9.79 -12.26
CA ASP A 11 -6.76 10.80 -12.80
C ASP A 11 -8.19 10.68 -12.25
N GLU A 12 -8.61 9.47 -11.85
CA GLU A 12 -9.95 9.23 -11.32
C GLU A 12 -10.05 9.64 -9.84
N GLY A 13 -9.03 9.30 -9.05
CA GLY A 13 -8.91 9.69 -7.65
C GLY A 13 -8.40 11.11 -7.41
N GLY A 14 -7.82 11.76 -8.44
CA GLY A 14 -7.22 13.09 -8.32
C GLY A 14 -6.04 13.12 -7.36
N GLY A 15 -5.21 12.07 -7.36
CA GLY A 15 -4.19 11.84 -6.35
C GLY A 15 -2.95 11.11 -6.89
N TRP A 16 -1.91 11.05 -6.05
CA TRP A 16 -0.70 10.31 -6.34
C TRP A 16 -0.67 9.02 -5.54
N GLY A 17 -0.66 7.88 -6.25
CA GLY A 17 -0.33 6.58 -5.70
C GLY A 17 1.17 6.34 -5.65
N PHE A 18 1.60 5.46 -4.76
CA PHE A 18 2.97 4.95 -4.71
C PHE A 18 3.01 3.46 -4.33
N ARG A 19 4.08 2.79 -4.76
CA ARG A 19 4.41 1.42 -4.33
C ARG A 19 5.89 1.24 -4.03
N VAL A 20 6.19 0.42 -3.02
CA VAL A 20 7.54 -0.01 -2.64
C VAL A 20 7.60 -1.52 -2.73
N PRO A 21 7.93 -2.10 -3.91
CA PRO A 21 7.75 -3.53 -4.16
C PRO A 21 8.52 -4.44 -3.19
N ALA A 22 9.72 -4.03 -2.78
CA ALA A 22 10.56 -4.82 -1.89
C ALA A 22 10.00 -4.93 -0.45
N LEU A 23 9.07 -4.07 -0.07
CA LEU A 23 8.42 -4.04 1.24
C LEU A 23 6.92 -4.35 1.18
N HIS A 24 6.40 -4.70 0.00
CA HIS A 24 4.97 -4.93 -0.23
C HIS A 24 4.05 -3.75 0.18
N ILE A 25 4.57 -2.52 0.15
CA ILE A 25 3.80 -1.31 0.48
C ILE A 25 3.11 -0.80 -0.79
N VAL A 26 1.82 -0.49 -0.66
CA VAL A 26 1.03 0.29 -1.62
C VAL A 26 0.29 1.37 -0.84
N GLY A 27 0.32 2.60 -1.33
CA GLY A 27 -0.37 3.72 -0.69
C GLY A 27 -0.64 4.84 -1.68
N GLY A 28 -1.23 5.93 -1.19
CA GLY A 28 -1.48 7.10 -2.01
C GLY A 28 -2.02 8.27 -1.20
N VAL A 29 -2.04 9.44 -1.81
CA VAL A 29 -2.57 10.67 -1.23
C VAL A 29 -3.37 11.46 -2.28
N ASN A 30 -4.44 12.11 -1.85
CA ASN A 30 -5.19 13.06 -2.67
C ASN A 30 -4.50 14.43 -2.58
N GLY A 31 -3.47 14.63 -3.40
CA GLY A 31 -2.62 15.80 -3.31
C GLY A 31 -1.48 15.79 -4.32
N THR A 32 -0.33 16.30 -3.89
CA THR A 32 0.85 16.49 -4.72
C THR A 32 1.78 15.28 -4.71
N ARG A 33 2.65 15.19 -5.72
CA ARG A 33 3.70 14.19 -5.78
C ARG A 33 4.64 14.24 -4.56
N LEU A 34 4.86 15.44 -4.02
CA LEU A 34 5.70 15.63 -2.83
C LEU A 34 5.04 15.03 -1.57
N GLU A 35 3.72 15.17 -1.44
CA GLU A 35 2.99 14.56 -0.32
C GLU A 35 3.00 13.03 -0.43
N ALA A 36 2.88 12.48 -1.65
CA ALA A 36 3.05 11.04 -1.86
C ALA A 36 4.46 10.57 -1.49
N GLU A 37 5.49 11.40 -1.70
CA GLU A 37 6.86 11.07 -1.29
C GLU A 37 7.00 10.95 0.21
N ARG A 38 6.45 11.93 0.94
CA ARG A 38 6.46 11.94 2.39
C ARG A 38 5.73 10.72 2.94
N ALA A 39 4.53 10.44 2.43
CA ALA A 39 3.76 9.26 2.80
C ALA A 39 4.50 7.94 2.50
N ALA A 40 5.23 7.86 1.37
CA ALA A 40 6.03 6.68 1.05
C ALA A 40 7.20 6.49 2.03
N ILE A 41 7.89 7.57 2.40
CA ILE A 41 8.97 7.53 3.40
C ILE A 41 8.43 7.09 4.76
N ASP A 42 7.31 7.65 5.18
CA ASP A 42 6.67 7.31 6.46
C ASP A 42 6.29 5.83 6.51
N ALA A 43 5.67 5.30 5.44
CA ALA A 43 5.33 3.89 5.35
C ALA A 43 6.56 2.95 5.34
N ILE A 44 7.65 3.38 4.69
CA ILE A 44 8.93 2.65 4.71
C ILE A 44 9.51 2.63 6.13
N ASN A 45 9.59 3.78 6.80
CA ASN A 45 10.10 3.86 8.16
C ASN A 45 9.29 2.98 9.09
N PHE A 46 7.96 3.09 9.05
CA PHE A 46 7.05 2.26 9.81
C PHE A 46 7.30 0.75 9.60
N THR A 47 7.46 0.33 8.35
CA THR A 47 7.71 -1.09 8.03
C THR A 47 9.07 -1.57 8.52
N LEU A 48 10.10 -0.72 8.44
CA LEU A 48 11.47 -1.05 8.82
C LEU A 48 11.73 -0.94 10.33
N GLU A 49 10.97 -0.12 11.05
CA GLU A 49 11.07 0.05 12.51
C GLU A 49 10.65 -1.21 13.28
N GLY A 50 10.00 -2.17 12.62
CA GLY A 50 9.82 -3.52 13.15
C GLY A 50 8.62 -3.60 14.10
N VAL A 51 7.51 -4.04 13.55
CA VAL A 51 6.21 -4.19 14.21
C VAL A 51 6.15 -5.46 15.08
N GLU A 52 7.13 -5.69 15.94
CA GLU A 52 7.06 -6.80 16.91
C GLU A 52 6.80 -6.34 18.35
N ARG A 53 6.77 -5.03 18.65
CA ARG A 53 6.51 -4.56 20.03
C ARG A 53 5.46 -3.47 20.18
N ASP A 54 5.13 -2.72 19.13
CA ASP A 54 4.24 -1.55 19.24
C ASP A 54 2.77 -1.86 18.87
N PHE A 55 2.45 -3.09 18.45
CA PHE A 55 1.08 -3.52 18.13
C PHE A 55 0.50 -4.51 19.13
N ASP A 56 1.28 -4.89 20.14
CA ASP A 56 0.80 -5.51 21.39
C ASP A 56 0.30 -4.43 22.37
N ASP A 57 -0.31 -3.34 21.88
CA ASP A 57 -1.07 -2.46 22.76
C ASP A 57 -2.47 -3.06 22.95
N ASP A 58 -2.93 -3.11 24.20
CA ASP A 58 -4.12 -3.82 24.71
C ASP A 58 -5.46 -3.34 24.11
N GLY A 59 -5.43 -2.47 23.08
CA GLY A 59 -6.57 -1.84 22.43
C GLY A 59 -6.58 -1.85 20.90
N THR A 60 -5.61 -2.48 20.22
CA THR A 60 -5.65 -2.61 18.76
C THR A 60 -6.58 -3.75 18.35
N GLU A 61 -7.76 -3.44 17.82
CA GLU A 61 -8.64 -4.44 17.23
C GLU A 61 -8.07 -4.94 15.90
N ILE A 62 -7.61 -6.20 15.88
CA ILE A 62 -7.11 -6.87 14.68
C ILE A 62 -8.24 -7.72 14.08
N GLU A 63 -8.58 -7.46 12.82
CA GLU A 63 -9.53 -8.25 12.05
C GLU A 63 -8.81 -8.95 10.89
N PHE A 64 -9.08 -10.25 10.73
CA PHE A 64 -8.62 -11.02 9.57
C PHE A 64 -9.78 -11.23 8.62
N LEU A 65 -9.61 -10.81 7.36
CA LEU A 65 -10.56 -11.07 6.31
C LEU A 65 -9.99 -12.14 5.36
N GLU A 66 -10.67 -13.27 5.25
CA GLU A 66 -10.40 -14.24 4.21
C GLU A 66 -11.09 -13.82 2.91
N VAL A 67 -10.32 -13.60 1.86
CA VAL A 67 -10.82 -13.17 0.54
C VAL A 67 -10.47 -14.22 -0.50
N ASP A 68 -11.49 -14.80 -1.14
CA ASP A 68 -11.35 -15.61 -2.35
C ASP A 68 -11.76 -14.79 -3.58
N VAL A 69 -10.82 -14.55 -4.51
CA VAL A 69 -11.07 -13.79 -5.73
C VAL A 69 -11.08 -14.74 -6.92
N GLN A 70 -12.27 -14.99 -7.47
CA GLN A 70 -12.43 -15.77 -8.70
C GLN A 70 -12.41 -14.83 -9.93
N PRO A 71 -11.63 -15.13 -10.98
CA PRO A 71 -11.69 -14.35 -12.21
C PRO A 71 -13.08 -14.47 -12.85
N PRO A 72 -13.57 -13.44 -13.56
CA PRO A 72 -14.82 -13.56 -14.30
C PRO A 72 -14.70 -14.70 -15.32
N ALA A 73 -15.75 -15.53 -15.41
CA ALA A 73 -15.78 -16.62 -16.38
C ALA A 73 -15.48 -16.08 -17.78
N ARG A 74 -14.35 -16.49 -18.38
CA ARG A 74 -14.08 -16.19 -19.79
C ARG A 74 -15.17 -16.88 -20.61
N ALA A 75 -16.01 -16.10 -21.29
CA ALA A 75 -16.85 -16.64 -22.35
C ALA A 75 -15.93 -17.38 -23.33
N ALA A 76 -16.16 -18.67 -23.53
CA ALA A 76 -15.41 -19.45 -24.50
C ALA A 76 -15.56 -18.78 -25.87
N ALA A 77 -14.44 -18.34 -26.44
CA ALA A 77 -14.42 -17.84 -27.81
C ALA A 77 -14.96 -18.96 -28.72
N SER A 78 -16.07 -18.67 -29.39
CA SER A 78 -16.64 -19.53 -30.44
C SER A 78 -15.86 -19.41 -31.73
#